data_AF-Q4C7J6-F1
#
_entry.id   AF-Q4C7J6-F1
#
_cell.length_a   1.000
_cell.length_b   1.000
_cell.length_c   1.000
_cell.angle_alpha   90.00
_cell.angle_beta   90.00
_cell.angle_gamma   90.00
#
_symmetry.space_group_name_H-M   'P 1'
#
loop_
_entity.id
_entity.type
_entity.pdbx_description
1 polymer ?
#
loop_
_entity_poly.entity_id
_entity_poly.type
_entity_poly.pdbx_seq_one_letter_code
_entity_poly.pdbx_strand_id
1 'polypeptide(L)'
;MLFKKPTKFKHLSAQERTAKIIQLLILLIPILVSYVINFGLKIPLPGCPLLSYLGIPCPGWGLTRSFQAIARVNISKAINFHLFGPVLFIIFLTLVFHLIQEIIRNKDLSNTYIKIIKNSNYQILFLLVLFSYHGTRLQSLGQTGELGQSFLNSPIIQWISTANWSVLMDN
;
A
#
# COMPACT_ATOMS: atom_id res chain seq x y z
N MET A 1 -4.12 33.94 23.73
CA MET A 1 -2.66 34.12 23.57
C MET A 1 -1.96 32.84 24.04
N LEU A 2 -1.86 31.82 23.19
CA LEU A 2 -1.21 30.55 23.52
C LEU A 2 0.21 30.56 22.96
N PHE A 3 1.16 31.08 23.73
CA PHE A 3 2.58 30.99 23.39
C PHE A 3 3.02 29.53 23.45
N LYS A 4 3.08 28.89 22.28
CA LYS A 4 3.68 27.57 22.09
C LYS A 4 5.16 27.70 22.50
N LYS A 5 5.56 27.05 23.59
CA LYS A 5 6.97 26.97 24.02
C LYS A 5 7.85 26.61 22.82
N PRO A 6 9.01 27.27 22.62
CA PRO A 6 9.90 26.92 21.53
C PRO A 6 10.33 25.47 21.70
N THR A 7 9.89 24.62 20.77
CA THR A 7 10.33 23.21 20.71
C THR A 7 11.83 23.23 20.46
N LYS A 8 12.61 22.85 21.46
CA LYS A 8 14.07 22.76 21.38
C LYS A 8 14.41 21.66 20.35
N PHE A 9 14.73 22.07 19.12
CA PHE A 9 15.01 21.14 18.03
C PHE A 9 16.34 20.42 18.30
N LYS A 10 16.31 19.08 18.24
CA LYS A 10 17.52 18.25 18.32
C LYS A 10 18.20 18.22 16.94
N HIS A 11 19.51 18.44 16.90
CA HIS A 11 20.29 18.29 15.66
C HIS A 11 20.46 16.80 15.33
N LEU A 12 20.40 16.44 14.05
CA LEU A 12 20.53 15.03 13.64
C LEU A 12 21.99 14.57 13.75
N SER A 13 22.21 13.37 14.29
CA SER A 13 23.48 12.67 14.17
C SER A 13 23.67 12.12 12.74
N ALA A 14 24.90 11.75 12.37
CA ALA A 14 25.16 11.12 11.08
C ALA A 14 24.34 9.83 10.88
N GLN A 15 24.22 9.01 11.93
CA GLN A 15 23.42 7.78 11.93
C GLN A 15 21.92 8.06 11.76
N GLU A 16 21.38 9.05 12.49
CA GLU A 16 19.97 9.45 12.39
C GLU A 16 19.64 9.98 10.98
N ARG A 17 20.55 10.74 10.38
CA ARG A 17 20.39 11.25 9.02
C ARG A 17 20.34 10.11 8.00
N THR A 18 21.24 9.14 8.09
CA THR A 18 21.22 7.95 7.21
C THR A 18 19.92 7.17 7.36
N ALA A 19 19.44 6.94 8.58
CA ALA A 19 18.17 6.26 8.82
C ALA A 19 16.98 7.00 8.19
N LYS A 20 16.93 8.34 8.29
CA LYS A 20 15.88 9.16 7.67
C LYS A 20 15.95 9.13 6.14
N ILE A 21 17.15 9.09 5.55
CA ILE A 21 17.32 8.91 4.10
C ILE A 21 16.77 7.56 3.66
N ILE A 22 17.11 6.47 4.35
CA ILE A 22 16.58 5.14 4.06
C ILE A 22 15.05 5.13 4.16
N GLN A 23 14.49 5.71 5.22
CA GLN A 23 13.05 5.84 5.40
C GLN A 23 12.38 6.63 4.27
N LEU A 24 13.00 7.74 3.84
CA LEU A 24 12.54 8.55 2.72
C LEU A 24 12.52 7.73 1.42
N LEU A 25 13.60 7.01 1.12
CA LEU A 25 13.68 6.16 -0.06
C LEU A 25 12.59 5.09 -0.06
N ILE A 26 12.36 4.41 1.07
CA ILE A 26 11.30 3.41 1.21
C ILE A 26 9.92 4.02 0.96
N LEU A 27 9.61 5.17 1.56
CA LEU A 27 8.31 5.84 1.39
C LEU A 27 8.10 6.37 -0.04
N LEU A 28 9.17 6.68 -0.76
CA LEU A 28 9.09 7.12 -2.16
C LEU A 28 8.77 5.99 -3.12
N ILE A 29 9.14 4.73 -2.82
CA ILE A 29 8.93 3.58 -3.73
C ILE A 29 7.50 3.51 -4.29
N PRO A 30 6.42 3.43 -3.49
CA PRO A 30 5.07 3.28 -4.04
C PRO A 30 4.60 4.51 -4.84
N ILE A 31 5.07 5.71 -4.50
CA ILE A 31 4.78 6.92 -5.27
C ILE A 31 5.48 6.83 -6.63
N LEU A 32 6.79 6.59 -6.63
CA LEU A 32 7.60 6.51 -7.85
C LEU A 32 7.10 5.40 -8.79
N VAL A 33 6.86 4.20 -8.25
CA VAL A 33 6.31 3.07 -9.01
C VAL A 33 4.99 3.46 -9.69
N SER A 34 4.13 4.21 -8.99
CA SER A 34 2.84 4.66 -9.55
C SER A 34 3.00 5.61 -10.73
N TYR A 35 3.99 6.52 -10.69
CA TYR A 35 4.27 7.42 -11.81
C TYR A 35 5.02 6.74 -12.96
N VAL A 36 5.99 5.87 -12.66
CA VAL A 36 6.80 5.18 -13.67
C VAL A 36 5.95 4.25 -14.53
N ILE A 37 5.06 3.46 -13.93
CA ILE A 37 4.12 2.60 -14.67
C ILE A 37 3.20 3.42 -15.60
N ASN A 38 2.84 4.63 -15.19
CA ASN A 38 1.99 5.51 -15.98
C ASN A 38 2.72 6.18 -17.15
N PHE A 39 4.05 6.27 -17.09
CA PHE A 39 4.86 6.89 -18.15
C PHE A 39 5.07 5.98 -19.38
N GLY A 40 4.34 4.86 -19.46
CA GLY A 40 4.44 3.92 -20.58
C GLY A 40 5.63 2.97 -20.50
N LEU A 41 6.44 3.06 -19.44
CA LEU A 41 7.45 2.07 -19.11
C LEU A 41 6.72 0.79 -18.70
N LYS A 42 6.66 -0.17 -19.64
CA LYS A 42 6.19 -1.54 -19.39
C LYS A 42 7.23 -2.26 -18.52
N ILE A 43 7.29 -1.89 -17.25
CA ILE A 43 7.97 -2.74 -16.27
C ILE A 43 7.10 -3.99 -16.17
N PRO A 44 7.62 -5.19 -16.43
CA PRO A 44 6.91 -6.44 -16.18
C PRO A 44 6.89 -6.64 -14.66
N LEU A 45 6.22 -5.74 -13.94
CA LEU A 45 5.89 -6.00 -12.56
C LEU A 45 4.93 -7.18 -12.62
N PRO A 46 5.26 -8.31 -11.96
CA PRO A 46 4.25 -9.32 -11.73
C PRO A 46 3.09 -8.57 -11.08
N GLY A 47 1.87 -8.75 -11.59
CA GLY A 47 0.68 -8.11 -11.01
C GLY A 47 0.50 -8.51 -9.54
N CYS A 48 -0.69 -8.43 -9.00
CA CYS A 48 -0.91 -9.00 -7.67
C CYS A 48 -0.63 -10.51 -7.70
N PRO A 49 0.42 -11.04 -7.02
CA PRO A 49 0.75 -12.45 -7.11
C PRO A 49 -0.40 -13.30 -6.56
N LEU A 50 -1.06 -12.83 -5.51
CA LEU A 50 -2.23 -13.49 -4.94
C LEU A 50 -3.37 -13.62 -5.96
N LEU A 51 -3.62 -12.56 -6.73
CA LEU A 51 -4.63 -12.58 -7.78
C LEU A 51 -4.19 -13.45 -8.96
N SER A 52 -2.92 -13.36 -9.36
CA SER A 52 -2.38 -14.08 -10.51
C SER A 52 -2.30 -15.59 -10.30
N TYR A 53 -1.98 -16.04 -9.08
CA TYR A 53 -1.80 -17.47 -8.79
C TYR A 53 -3.00 -18.12 -8.13
N LEU A 54 -3.70 -17.40 -7.24
CA LEU A 54 -4.84 -17.93 -6.48
C LEU A 54 -6.18 -17.34 -6.93
N GLY A 55 -6.20 -16.33 -7.79
CA GLY A 55 -7.46 -15.67 -8.18
C GLY A 55 -8.07 -14.80 -7.08
N ILE A 56 -7.36 -14.56 -5.97
CA ILE A 56 -7.87 -13.80 -4.82
C ILE A 56 -7.18 -12.43 -4.75
N PRO A 57 -7.93 -11.31 -4.80
CA PRO A 57 -7.33 -9.98 -4.68
C PRO A 57 -6.91 -9.69 -3.22
N CYS A 58 -5.70 -9.16 -3.05
CA CYS A 58 -5.23 -8.64 -1.75
C CYS A 58 -5.53 -7.14 -1.60
N PRO A 59 -5.61 -6.60 -0.36
CA PRO A 59 -5.89 -5.17 -0.15
C PRO A 59 -4.80 -4.28 -0.77
N GLY A 60 -3.55 -4.75 -0.76
CA GLY A 60 -2.41 -4.05 -1.36
C GLY A 60 -2.58 -3.80 -2.86
N TRP A 61 -3.20 -4.72 -3.61
CA TRP A 61 -3.41 -4.53 -5.05
C TRP A 61 -4.37 -3.39 -5.37
N GLY A 62 -5.47 -3.30 -4.61
CA GLY A 62 -6.42 -2.20 -4.74
C GLY A 62 -5.75 -0.85 -4.45
N LEU A 63 -4.92 -0.79 -3.40
CA LEU A 63 -4.14 0.40 -3.05
C LEU A 63 -3.16 0.80 -4.15
N THR A 64 -2.39 -0.14 -4.71
CA THR A 64 -1.46 0.10 -5.80
C THR A 64 -2.17 0.67 -7.03
N ARG A 65 -3.31 0.08 -7.44
CA ARG A 65 -4.11 0.59 -8.56
C ARG A 65 -4.69 1.98 -8.25
N SER A 66 -5.09 2.22 -7.00
CA SER A 66 -5.53 3.55 -6.58
C SER A 66 -4.41 4.58 -6.70
N PHE A 67 -3.18 4.27 -6.29
CA PHE A 67 -2.06 5.20 -6.41
C PHE A 67 -1.72 5.49 -7.88
N GLN A 68 -1.77 4.47 -8.75
CA GLN A 68 -1.63 4.66 -10.20
C GLN A 68 -2.71 5.58 -10.76
N ALA A 69 -3.97 5.44 -10.32
CA ALA A 69 -5.06 6.32 -10.75
C ALA A 69 -4.85 7.77 -10.28
N ILE A 70 -4.38 7.97 -9.04
CA ILE A 70 -3.99 9.30 -8.51
C ILE A 70 -2.87 9.91 -9.35
N ALA A 71 -1.86 9.13 -9.72
CA ALA A 71 -0.77 9.59 -10.57
C ALA A 71 -1.20 9.95 -12.00
N ARG A 72 -2.40 9.54 -12.45
CA ARG A 72 -3.06 10.00 -13.68
C ARG A 72 -4.06 11.15 -13.44
N VAL A 73 -4.06 11.72 -12.24
CA VAL A 73 -5.00 12.76 -11.81
C VAL A 73 -6.48 12.29 -11.89
N ASN A 74 -6.73 10.99 -11.77
CA ASN A 74 -8.07 10.40 -11.81
C ASN A 74 -8.50 9.91 -10.42
N ILE A 75 -8.97 10.85 -9.60
CA ILE A 75 -9.36 10.58 -8.20
C ILE A 75 -10.61 9.71 -8.10
N SER A 76 -11.58 9.88 -9.01
CA SER A 76 -12.78 9.04 -9.05
C SER A 76 -12.40 7.56 -9.23
N LYS A 77 -11.53 7.26 -10.20
CA LYS A 77 -11.03 5.91 -10.44
C LYS A 77 -10.17 5.38 -9.28
N ALA A 78 -9.44 6.26 -8.60
CA ALA A 78 -8.68 5.89 -7.41
C ALA A 78 -9.58 5.38 -6.28
N ILE A 79 -10.65 6.12 -5.97
CA ILE A 79 -11.65 5.73 -4.96
C ILE A 79 -12.33 4.42 -5.34
N ASN A 80 -12.71 4.25 -6.61
CA ASN A 80 -13.29 3.02 -7.12
C ASN A 80 -12.35 1.82 -6.98
N PHE A 81 -11.03 2.04 -7.10
CA PHE A 81 -10.06 0.98 -6.84
C PHE A 81 -9.90 0.66 -5.38
N HIS A 82 -9.81 1.66 -4.49
CA HIS A 82 -9.74 1.45 -3.06
C HIS A 82 -10.00 2.76 -2.30
N LEU A 83 -10.97 2.77 -1.39
CA LEU A 83 -11.35 3.99 -0.65
C LEU A 83 -10.19 4.59 0.15
N PHE A 84 -9.37 3.75 0.78
CA PHE A 84 -8.20 4.21 1.54
C PHE A 84 -7.02 4.68 0.68
N GLY A 85 -7.07 4.51 -0.65
CA GLY A 85 -5.97 4.86 -1.53
C GLY A 85 -5.61 6.35 -1.50
N PRO A 86 -6.55 7.28 -1.77
CA PRO A 86 -6.28 8.72 -1.67
C PRO A 86 -5.80 9.15 -0.28
N VAL A 87 -6.39 8.60 0.78
CA VAL A 87 -6.01 8.91 2.16
C VAL A 87 -4.57 8.50 2.44
N LEU A 88 -4.19 7.27 2.12
CA LEU A 88 -2.82 6.79 2.29
C LEU A 88 -1.83 7.54 1.41
N PHE A 89 -2.20 7.91 0.18
CA PHE A 89 -1.33 8.69 -0.70
C PHE A 89 -0.97 10.05 -0.08
N ILE A 90 -1.95 10.74 0.53
CA ILE A 90 -1.73 12.01 1.23
C ILE A 90 -0.83 11.82 2.46
N ILE A 91 -1.03 10.74 3.23
CA ILE A 91 -0.18 10.40 4.38
C ILE A 91 1.27 10.21 3.92
N PHE A 92 1.49 9.45 2.84
CA PHE A 92 2.81 9.21 2.26
C PHE A 92 3.47 10.53 1.82
N LEU A 93 2.76 11.38 1.08
CA LEU A 93 3.28 12.68 0.63
C LEU A 93 3.64 13.58 1.81
N THR A 94 2.81 13.60 2.85
CA THR A 94 3.06 14.37 4.07
C THR A 94 4.30 13.88 4.82
N LEU A 95 4.49 12.57 4.93
CA LEU A 95 5.67 11.96 5.56
C LEU A 95 6.95 12.22 4.75
N VAL A 96 6.88 12.09 3.42
CA VAL A 96 7.98 12.41 2.51
C VAL A 96 8.40 13.87 2.68
N PHE A 97 7.43 14.80 2.61
CA PHE A 97 7.71 16.23 2.79
C PHE A 97 8.33 16.51 4.16
N HIS A 98 7.83 15.88 5.21
CA HIS A 98 8.38 16.03 6.55
C HIS A 98 9.83 15.55 6.66
N LEU A 99 10.14 14.34 6.17
CA LEU A 99 11.51 13.81 6.20
C LEU A 99 12.48 14.68 5.40
N ILE A 100 12.04 15.20 4.25
CA ILE A 100 12.83 16.17 3.47
C ILE A 100 13.15 17.40 4.31
N GLN A 101 12.17 17.98 5.01
CA GLN A 101 12.39 19.14 5.88
C GLN A 101 13.37 18.83 7.01
N GLU A 102 13.30 17.64 7.62
CA GLU A 102 14.22 17.22 8.68
C GLU A 102 15.67 17.07 8.17
N ILE A 103 15.84 16.45 7.00
CA ILE A 103 17.15 16.23 6.37
C ILE A 103 17.77 17.56 5.93
N ILE A 104 17.01 18.44 5.26
CA ILE A 104 17.52 19.74 4.80
C ILE A 104 17.87 20.65 5.97
N ARG A 105 17.04 20.69 7.02
CA ARG A 105 17.26 21.55 8.18
C ARG A 105 18.23 20.96 9.21
N ASN A 106 18.67 19.72 8.99
CA ASN A 106 19.47 18.92 9.91
C ASN A 106 18.92 18.87 11.34
N LYS A 107 17.60 18.86 11.46
CA LYS A 107 16.87 18.97 12.73
C LYS A 107 15.80 17.90 12.79
N ASP A 108 15.68 17.27 13.94
CA ASP A 108 14.55 16.39 14.24
C ASP A 108 13.32 17.24 14.54
N LEU A 109 12.33 17.18 13.65
CA LEU A 109 11.10 17.98 13.71
C LEU A 109 9.99 17.15 14.35
N SER A 110 10.30 16.39 15.40
CA SER A 110 9.36 15.48 16.08
C SER A 110 8.02 16.18 16.38
N ASN A 111 7.00 15.84 15.59
CA ASN A 111 5.69 16.47 15.64
C ASN A 111 4.64 15.51 16.23
N THR A 112 3.52 16.05 16.70
CA THR A 112 2.46 15.25 17.36
C THR A 112 1.95 14.11 16.48
N TYR A 113 1.75 14.36 15.17
CA TYR A 113 1.22 13.34 14.27
C TYR A 113 2.20 12.16 14.05
N ILE A 114 3.52 12.36 14.16
CA ILE A 114 4.50 11.28 14.08
C ILE A 114 4.32 10.33 15.28
N LYS A 115 4.00 10.85 16.46
CA LYS A 115 3.69 10.03 17.64
C LYS A 115 2.41 9.22 17.43
N ILE A 116 1.41 9.79 16.77
CA ILE A 116 0.16 9.09 16.42
C ILE A 116 0.45 7.96 15.44
N ILE A 117 1.18 8.23 14.34
CA ILE A 117 1.53 7.25 13.31
C ILE A 117 2.38 6.11 13.87
N LYS A 118 3.30 6.40 14.79
CA LYS A 118 4.19 5.39 15.40
C LYS A 118 3.53 4.61 16.54
N ASN A 119 2.35 5.00 17.00
CA ASN A 119 1.69 4.32 18.10
C ASN A 119 0.98 3.06 17.58
N SER A 120 1.40 1.91 18.10
CA SER A 120 0.95 0.58 17.67
C SER A 120 -0.57 0.39 17.80
N ASN A 121 -1.23 1.03 18.77
CA ASN A 121 -2.68 0.90 18.92
C ASN A 121 -3.42 1.50 17.72
N TYR A 122 -2.97 2.66 17.22
CA TYR A 122 -3.55 3.25 16.02
C TYR A 122 -3.20 2.48 14.75
N GLN A 123 -1.99 1.88 14.69
CA GLN A 123 -1.62 1.02 13.57
C GLN A 123 -2.49 -0.25 13.52
N ILE A 124 -2.70 -0.90 14.67
CA ILE A 124 -3.57 -2.07 14.81
C ILE A 124 -5.01 -1.68 14.44
N LEU A 125 -5.52 -0.57 14.98
CA LEU A 125 -6.87 -0.08 14.65
C LEU A 125 -7.00 0.18 13.14
N PHE A 126 -6.02 0.85 12.54
CA PHE A 126 -6.00 1.09 11.10
C PHE A 126 -6.01 -0.21 10.29
N LEU A 127 -5.18 -1.18 10.67
CA LEU A 127 -5.13 -2.50 10.03
C LEU A 127 -6.46 -3.23 10.18
N LEU A 128 -7.07 -3.24 11.37
CA LEU A 128 -8.38 -3.84 11.59
C LEU A 128 -9.43 -3.22 10.69
N VAL A 129 -9.54 -1.89 10.66
CA VAL A 129 -10.48 -1.18 9.79
C VAL A 129 -10.23 -1.51 8.30
N LEU A 130 -8.97 -1.54 7.88
CA LEU A 130 -8.59 -1.87 6.50
C LEU A 130 -8.97 -3.30 6.13
N PHE A 131 -8.68 -4.28 7.00
CA PHE A 131 -9.00 -5.68 6.76
C PHE A 131 -10.51 -5.94 6.84
N SER A 132 -11.24 -5.28 7.74
CA SER A 132 -12.70 -5.33 7.78
C SER A 132 -13.31 -4.81 6.47
N TYR A 133 -12.85 -3.67 5.96
CA TYR A 133 -13.27 -3.14 4.66
C TYR A 133 -12.91 -4.07 3.49
N HIS A 134 -11.70 -4.65 3.50
CA HIS A 134 -11.33 -5.60 2.45
C HIS A 134 -12.17 -6.89 2.53
N GLY A 135 -12.53 -7.31 3.74
CA GLY A 135 -13.44 -8.42 3.98
C GLY A 135 -14.82 -8.19 3.37
N THR A 136 -15.44 -7.03 3.60
CA THR A 136 -16.74 -6.69 3.00
C THR A 136 -16.67 -6.61 1.47
N ARG A 137 -15.55 -6.12 0.93
CA ARG A 137 -15.30 -6.13 -0.53
C ARG A 137 -15.19 -7.56 -1.08
N LEU A 138 -14.43 -8.43 -0.43
CA LEU A 138 -14.33 -9.84 -0.84
C LEU A 138 -15.68 -10.54 -0.77
N GLN A 139 -16.47 -10.26 0.27
CA GLN A 139 -17.84 -10.79 0.38
C GLN A 139 -18.71 -10.32 -0.78
N SER A 140 -18.63 -9.04 -1.16
CA SER A 140 -19.35 -8.50 -2.33
C SER A 140 -18.94 -9.20 -3.62
N LEU A 141 -17.64 -9.43 -3.85
CA LEU A 141 -17.14 -10.19 -5.01
C LEU A 141 -17.55 -11.68 -4.97
N GLY A 142 -17.71 -12.24 -3.77
CA GLY A 142 -18.25 -13.57 -3.57
C GLY A 142 -19.72 -13.67 -3.97
N GLN A 143 -20.52 -12.66 -3.60
CA GLN A 143 -21.94 -12.59 -3.94
C GLN A 143 -22.20 -12.42 -5.44
N THR A 144 -21.33 -11.72 -6.17
CA THR A 144 -21.44 -11.62 -7.64
C THR A 144 -20.91 -12.86 -8.38
N GLY A 145 -20.31 -13.81 -7.67
CA GLY A 145 -19.67 -14.99 -8.25
C GLY A 145 -18.32 -14.71 -8.93
N GLU A 146 -17.92 -13.45 -9.06
CA GLU A 146 -16.64 -13.05 -9.67
C GLU A 146 -15.44 -13.63 -8.91
N LEU A 147 -15.50 -13.65 -7.58
CA LEU A 147 -14.43 -14.22 -6.76
C LEU A 147 -14.30 -15.73 -6.98
N GLY A 148 -15.43 -16.44 -7.03
CA GLY A 148 -15.46 -17.88 -7.29
C GLY A 148 -14.91 -18.21 -8.68
N GLN A 149 -15.34 -17.47 -9.70
CA GLN A 149 -14.83 -17.63 -11.07
C GLN A 149 -13.33 -17.33 -11.16
N SER A 150 -12.87 -16.25 -10.53
CA SER A 150 -11.44 -15.90 -10.49
C SER A 150 -10.60 -16.97 -9.80
N PHE A 151 -11.09 -17.52 -8.69
CA PHE A 151 -10.44 -18.59 -7.94
C PHE A 151 -10.39 -19.91 -8.73
N LEU A 152 -11.50 -20.33 -9.34
CA LEU A 152 -11.58 -21.57 -10.12
C LEU A 152 -10.69 -21.54 -11.38
N ASN A 153 -10.57 -20.36 -12.00
CA ASN A 153 -9.70 -20.16 -13.16
C ASN A 153 -8.23 -19.88 -12.78
N SER A 154 -7.88 -19.99 -11.49
CA SER A 154 -6.51 -19.72 -11.06
C SER A 154 -5.55 -20.86 -11.44
N PRO A 155 -4.27 -20.55 -11.75
CA PRO A 155 -3.28 -21.56 -12.10
C PRO A 155 -3.13 -22.67 -11.06
N ILE A 156 -3.28 -22.34 -9.78
CA ILE A 156 -3.18 -23.31 -8.68
C ILE A 156 -4.35 -24.28 -8.69
N ILE A 157 -5.59 -23.80 -8.87
CA ILE A 157 -6.75 -24.68 -8.92
C ILE A 157 -6.72 -25.55 -10.17
N GLN A 158 -6.32 -25.00 -11.31
CA GLN A 158 -6.12 -25.79 -12.53
C GLN A 158 -5.09 -26.89 -12.30
N TRP A 159 -3.92 -26.57 -11.74
CA TRP A 159 -2.89 -27.56 -11.42
C TRP A 159 -3.41 -28.66 -10.49
N ILE A 160 -4.10 -28.31 -9.39
CA ILE A 160 -4.70 -29.28 -8.47
C ILE A 160 -5.69 -30.17 -9.20
N SER A 161 -6.58 -29.60 -10.02
CA SER A 161 -7.61 -30.36 -10.74
C SER A 161 -7.02 -31.34 -11.76
N THR A 162 -5.94 -30.96 -12.45
CA THR A 162 -5.25 -31.82 -13.43
C THR A 162 -4.35 -32.85 -12.76
N ALA A 163 -3.67 -32.49 -11.66
CA ALA A 163 -2.81 -33.42 -10.92
C ALA A 163 -3.61 -34.54 -10.25
N ASN A 164 -4.84 -34.24 -9.81
CA ASN A 164 -5.74 -35.24 -9.27
C ASN A 164 -6.22 -36.24 -10.33
N TRP A 165 -6.33 -35.82 -11.60
CA TRP A 165 -6.71 -36.69 -12.70
C TRP A 165 -5.57 -37.63 -13.15
N SER A 166 -4.32 -37.16 -13.17
CA SER A 166 -3.18 -38.03 -13.50
C SER A 166 -3.00 -39.17 -12.49
N VAL A 167 -3.25 -38.92 -11.21
CA VAL A 167 -3.17 -39.94 -10.15
C VAL A 167 -4.30 -40.98 -10.24
N LEU A 168 -5.46 -40.61 -10.78
CA LEU A 168 -6.61 -41.52 -10.96
C LEU A 168 -6.54 -42.35 -12.25
N MET A 169 -5.75 -41.95 -13.24
CA MET A 169 -5.60 -42.65 -14.53
C MET A 169 -4.35 -43.55 -14.60
N ASP A 170 -3.44 -43.45 -13.62
CA ASP A 170 -2.26 -44.31 -13.47
C ASP A 170 -2.50 -45.55 -12.57
N ASN A 171 -3.76 -45.83 -12.20
CA ASN A 171 -4.22 -47.08 -11.54
C ASN A 171 -5.22 -47.83 -12.42
#